data_AF-A0A2C5ZVR7-F1
#
_entry.id   AF-A0A2C5ZVR7-F1
#
_cell.length_a   1.000
_cell.length_b   1.000
_cell.length_c   1.000
_cell.angle_alpha   90.00
_cell.angle_beta   90.00
_cell.angle_gamma   90.00
#
_symmetry.space_group_name_H-M   'P 1'
#
loop_
_entity.id
_entity.type
_entity.pdbx_description
1 polymer ?
#
loop_
_entity_poly.entity_id
_entity_poly.type
_entity_poly.pdbx_seq_one_letter_code
_entity_poly.pdbx_strand_id
1 'polypeptide(L)'
;MDDETPRLSLCQVESLVLSLYEYNPPDIIAATQTTLSKVQNSAEAWSMIQGLLERPDEKVQFFGALTIIIKINKESAILTP
;
A
#
# COMPACT_ATOMS: atom_id res chain seq x y z
N MET A 1 13.56 17.52 -4.77
CA MET A 1 12.25 17.62 -4.11
C MET A 1 11.98 16.25 -3.55
N ASP A 2 12.39 16.03 -2.30
CA ASP A 2 12.05 14.83 -1.56
C ASP A 2 10.52 14.75 -1.51
N ASP A 3 9.93 13.80 -2.24
CA ASP A 3 8.50 13.51 -2.16
C ASP A 3 8.29 13.05 -0.71
N GLU A 4 7.75 13.96 0.10
CA GLU A 4 7.37 13.73 1.50
C GLU A 4 6.28 12.66 1.48
N THR A 5 6.73 11.41 1.36
CA THR A 5 5.88 10.24 1.41
C THR A 5 5.27 10.27 2.81
N PRO A 6 3.93 10.36 2.93
CA PRO A 6 3.32 10.39 4.24
C PRO A 6 3.74 9.12 4.97
N ARG A 7 4.44 9.25 6.10
CA ARG A 7 4.74 8.12 6.97
C ARG A 7 3.44 7.62 7.57
N LEU A 8 2.75 6.75 6.86
CA LEU A 8 1.52 6.14 7.31
C LEU A 8 1.84 4.95 8.19
N SER A 9 1.16 4.87 9.33
CA SER A 9 1.16 3.65 10.15
C SER A 9 0.39 2.53 9.46
N LEU A 10 0.66 1.28 9.86
CA LEU A 10 -0.05 0.11 9.35
C LEU A 10 -1.57 0.23 9.49
N CYS A 11 -2.05 0.72 10.63
CA CYS A 11 -3.49 0.92 10.88
C CYS A 11 -4.09 2.00 9.96
N GLN A 12 -3.34 3.06 9.62
CA GLN A 12 -3.83 4.08 8.69
C GLN A 12 -3.93 3.53 7.27
N VAL A 13 -2.94 2.73 6.83
CA VAL A 13 -2.99 2.05 5.53
C VAL A 13 -4.18 1.09 5.47
N GLU A 14 -4.41 0.30 6.52
CA GLU A 14 -5.57 -0.58 6.64
C GLU A 14 -6.89 0.19 6.49
N SER A 15 -7.09 1.28 7.25
CA SER A 15 -8.30 2.10 7.14
C SER A 15 -8.49 2.68 5.74
N LEU A 16 -7.41 3.14 5.09
CA LEU A 16 -7.48 3.66 3.72
C LEU A 16 -7.85 2.56 2.73
N VAL A 17 -7.28 1.36 2.85
CA VAL A 17 -7.65 0.21 2.01
C VAL A 17 -9.13 -0.11 2.18
N LEU A 18 -9.63 -0.21 3.41
CA LEU A 18 -11.03 -0.52 3.68
C LEU A 18 -11.97 0.56 3.11
N SER A 19 -11.58 1.83 3.19
CA SER A 19 -12.38 2.94 2.64
C SER A 19 -12.62 2.84 1.13
N LEU A 20 -11.74 2.16 0.38
CA LEU A 20 -11.95 1.92 -1.06
C LEU A 20 -13.15 1.01 -1.37
N TYR A 21 -13.63 0.25 -0.39
CA TYR A 21 -14.76 -0.68 -0.52
C TYR A 21 -16.05 -0.14 0.09
N GLU A 22 -16.00 1.05 0.70
CA GLU A 22 -17.16 1.77 1.18
C GLU A 22 -17.69 2.73 0.11
N TYR A 23 -18.93 3.21 0.32
CA TYR A 23 -19.50 4.23 -0.56
C TYR A 23 -18.78 5.57 -0.35
N ASN A 24 -17.96 5.96 -1.31
CA ASN A 24 -17.20 7.20 -1.30
C ASN A 24 -17.36 7.97 -2.62
N PRO A 25 -17.29 9.32 -2.61
CA PRO A 25 -17.23 10.11 -3.82
C PRO A 25 -16.02 9.75 -4.69
N PRO A 26 -16.11 9.84 -6.04
CA PRO A 26 -15.01 9.49 -6.95
C PRO A 26 -13.70 10.22 -6.63
N ASP A 27 -13.76 11.50 -6.24
CA ASP A 27 -12.58 12.30 -5.92
C ASP A 27 -11.84 11.76 -4.68
N ILE A 28 -12.58 11.28 -3.69
CA ILE A 28 -12.02 10.67 -2.47
C ILE A 28 -11.38 9.32 -2.81
N ILE A 29 -12.04 8.50 -3.63
CA ILE A 29 -11.50 7.23 -4.11
C ILE A 29 -10.17 7.47 -4.85
N ALA A 30 -10.13 8.45 -5.75
CA ALA A 30 -8.92 8.79 -6.51
C ALA A 30 -7.78 9.28 -5.60
N ALA A 31 -8.09 10.11 -4.59
CA ALA A 31 -7.10 10.59 -3.62
C ALA A 31 -6.55 9.46 -2.73
N THR A 32 -7.42 8.55 -2.27
CA THR A 32 -7.04 7.37 -1.50
C THR A 32 -6.17 6.43 -2.32
N GLN A 33 -6.55 6.13 -3.56
CA GLN A 33 -5.74 5.29 -4.47
C GLN A 33 -4.37 5.93 -4.75
N THR A 34 -4.32 7.25 -4.95
CA THR A 34 -3.06 7.98 -5.13
C THR A 34 -2.15 7.82 -3.91
N THR A 35 -2.72 7.98 -2.71
CA THR A 35 -1.99 7.84 -1.45
C THR A 35 -1.46 6.42 -1.25
N LEU A 36 -2.31 5.41 -1.46
CA LEU A 36 -1.93 4.01 -1.34
C LEU A 36 -0.89 3.60 -2.39
N SER A 37 -0.99 4.13 -3.62
CA SER A 37 0.01 3.92 -4.66
C SER A 37 1.38 4.48 -4.24
N LYS A 38 1.43 5.66 -3.61
CA LYS A 38 2.68 6.18 -3.04
C LYS A 38 3.28 5.23 -1.99
N VAL A 39 2.45 4.66 -1.12
CA VAL A 39 2.88 3.64 -0.15
C VAL A 39 3.46 2.42 -0.87
N GLN A 40 2.78 1.87 -1.88
CA GLN A 40 3.26 0.68 -2.61
C GLN A 40 4.60 0.89 -3.32
N ASN A 41 4.94 2.14 -3.61
CA ASN A 41 6.19 2.53 -4.27
C ASN A 41 7.28 2.99 -3.29
N SER A 42 6.97 3.13 -2.00
CA SER A 42 7.94 3.59 -1.01
C SER A 42 8.89 2.46 -0.59
N ALA A 43 10.06 2.83 -0.06
CA ALA A 43 10.97 1.87 0.55
C ALA A 43 10.35 1.19 1.79
N GLU A 44 9.56 1.95 2.54
CA GLU A 44 8.88 1.54 3.78
C GLU A 44 7.82 0.45 3.53
N ALA A 45 7.32 0.31 2.30
CA ALA A 45 6.38 -0.76 1.94
C ALA A 45 6.85 -2.15 2.38
N TRP A 46 8.15 -2.44 2.26
CA TRP A 46 8.72 -3.73 2.64
C TRP A 46 8.48 -4.09 4.11
N SER A 47 8.60 -3.12 5.02
CA SER A 47 8.39 -3.36 6.45
C SER A 47 6.92 -3.48 6.83
N MET A 48 6.01 -3.02 5.97
CA MET A 48 4.56 -3.07 6.21
C MET A 48 3.89 -4.33 5.64
N ILE A 49 4.46 -4.94 4.61
CA ILE A 49 3.88 -6.10 3.90
C ILE A 49 3.48 -7.22 4.85
N GLN A 50 4.38 -7.65 5.73
CA GLN A 50 4.08 -8.74 6.66
C GLN A 50 2.89 -8.38 7.55
N GLY A 51 2.89 -7.17 8.11
CA GLY A 51 1.79 -6.69 8.94
C GLY A 51 0.46 -6.57 8.19
N LEU A 52 0.48 -6.27 6.87
CA LEU A 52 -0.72 -6.24 6.03
C LEU A 52 -1.27 -7.66 5.77
N LEU A 53 -0.39 -8.63 5.56
CA LEU A 53 -0.77 -10.03 5.31
C LEU A 53 -1.29 -10.73 6.58
N GLU A 54 -0.86 -10.29 7.76
CA GLU A 54 -1.35 -10.81 9.05
C GLU A 54 -2.71 -10.23 9.46
N ARG A 55 -3.25 -9.24 8.73
CA ARG A 55 -4.58 -8.69 9.01
C ARG A 55 -5.68 -9.70 8.69
N PRO A 56 -6.79 -9.71 9.45
CA PRO A 56 -7.88 -10.65 9.24
C PRO A 56 -8.76 -10.33 8.01
N ASP A 57 -8.75 -9.08 7.52
CA ASP A 57 -9.56 -8.70 6.35
C ASP A 57 -8.85 -9.00 5.03
N GLU A 58 -9.51 -9.77 4.17
CA GLU A 58 -8.99 -10.22 2.88
C GLU A 58 -8.63 -9.08 1.92
N LYS A 59 -9.28 -7.91 2.01
CA LYS A 59 -8.99 -6.74 1.17
C LYS A 59 -7.63 -6.14 1.54
N VAL A 60 -7.32 -6.14 2.83
CA VAL A 60 -6.04 -5.67 3.36
C VAL A 60 -4.94 -6.65 3.00
N GLN A 61 -5.21 -7.95 3.11
CA GLN A 61 -4.29 -9.00 2.64
C GLN A 61 -4.03 -8.88 1.14
N PHE A 62 -5.07 -8.66 0.33
CA PHE A 62 -4.95 -8.45 -1.12
C PHE A 62 -4.06 -7.24 -1.43
N PHE A 63 -4.25 -6.13 -0.74
CA PHE A 63 -3.37 -4.96 -0.87
C PHE A 63 -1.91 -5.29 -0.53
N GLY A 64 -1.67 -6.05 0.55
CA GLY A 64 -0.33 -6.56 0.90
C GLY A 64 0.30 -7.41 -0.21
N ALA A 65 -0.45 -8.36 -0.77
CA ALA A 65 -0.01 -9.20 -1.88
C ALA A 65 0.29 -8.40 -3.16
N LEU A 66 -0.59 -7.47 -3.53
CA LEU A 66 -0.38 -6.57 -4.66
C LEU A 66 0.88 -5.72 -4.47
N THR A 67 1.12 -5.25 -3.24
CA THR A 67 2.32 -4.47 -2.90
C THR A 67 3.59 -5.29 -3.12
N ILE A 68 3.62 -6.57 -2.72
CA ILE A 68 4.74 -7.48 -3.02
C ILE A 68 5.00 -7.54 -4.53
N ILE A 69 3.96 -7.78 -5.33
CA ILE A 69 4.09 -7.91 -6.79
C ILE A 69 4.69 -6.64 -7.39
N ILE A 70 4.19 -5.46 -6.99
CA ILE A 70 4.70 -4.18 -7.47
C ILE A 70 6.16 -4.00 -7.07
N LYS A 71 6.50 -4.25 -5.82
CA LYS A 71 7.86 -4.08 -5.28
C LYS A 71 8.85 -5.00 -5.99
N ILE A 72 8.55 -6.29 -6.13
CA ILE A 72 9.40 -7.24 -6.86
C ILE A 72 9.57 -6.80 -8.32
N ASN A 73 8.51 -6.40 -9.01
CA ASN A 73 8.62 -5.99 -10.41
C ASN A 73 9.50 -4.74 -10.58
N LYS A 74 9.38 -3.76 -9.67
CA LYS A 74 10.15 -2.51 -9.72
C LYS A 74 11.59 -2.65 -9.24
N GLU A 75 11.84 -3.56 -8.30
CA GLU A 75 13.14 -3.76 -7.67
C GLU A 75 13.84 -5.05 -8.13
N SER A 76 13.28 -5.74 -9.11
CA SER A 76 13.82 -6.98 -9.67
C SER A 76 15.30 -6.88 -10.08
N ALA A 77 15.77 -5.71 -10.49
CA ALA A 77 17.16 -5.48 -10.86
C ALA A 77 18.15 -5.43 -9.67
N ILE A 78 17.66 -5.14 -8.46
CA ILE A 78 18.47 -5.07 -7.22
C ILE A 78 18.31 -6.33 -6.34
N LEU A 79 17.36 -7.20 -6.66
CA LEU A 79 17.23 -8.53 -6.05
C LEU A 79 18.25 -9.47 -6.72
N THR A 80 19.51 -9.40 -6.28
CA THR A 80 20.52 -10.40 -6.69
C THR A 80 20.14 -11.79 -6.18
N PRO A 81 20.35 -12.84 -6.99
CA PRO A 81 20.02 -14.23 -6.63
C PRO A 81 20.87 -14.78 -5.47
#